data_AF-A0AA42YZ73-F1
#
_entry.id   AF-A0AA42YZ73-F1
#
_cell.length_a   1.000
_cell.length_b   1.000
_cell.length_c   1.000
_cell.angle_alpha   90.00
_cell.angle_beta   90.00
_cell.angle_gamma   90.00
#
_symmetry.space_group_name_H-M   'P 1'
#
loop_
_entity.id
_entity.type
_entity.pdbx_description
1 polymer ?
#
loop_
_entity_poly.entity_id
_entity_poly.type
_entity_poly.pdbx_seq_one_letter_code
_entity_poly.pdbx_strand_id
1 'polypeptide(L)'
;MYEALLSRRLRWAPMICCVLVAATGCDLTKLTAESTAGLFERAAPGFEEYWDYDLAGEAVPATIVQLEGILRVAPDSDPLLTQLSQAYFGYAYGWIDVDVEALEFEGKYDEADVQRRRARTMYLRSKDLTMHRIALVHPGVYDASKGSIEELEAWLEESFSEEADAPMLLWAGQAWGAYINAAKDDMVAVADLPYAKAFVLHSIALDPEYYHAAGYTFMGVATASELAADLDAAKAYFEKALGVTERRALMTQVNMARYYAVQAGDRPLFDELIAEVLEAGDVLPEARLSNRMARARAELYTANVDQLF
;
A
#
# COMPACT_ATOMS: atom_id res chain seq x y z
N MET A 1 -42.37 26.55 55.85
CA MET A 1 -41.28 26.98 54.94
C MET A 1 -40.31 25.85 54.54
N TYR A 2 -40.53 24.59 54.95
CA TYR A 2 -39.66 23.45 54.62
C TYR A 2 -40.15 22.60 53.44
N GLU A 3 -41.46 22.60 53.12
CA GLU A 3 -42.02 21.76 52.04
C GLU A 3 -41.75 22.29 50.62
N ALA A 4 -41.52 23.60 50.45
CA ALA A 4 -41.31 24.21 49.13
C ALA A 4 -39.90 23.94 48.53
N LEU A 5 -38.95 23.49 49.35
CA LEU A 5 -37.57 23.21 48.92
C LEU A 5 -37.39 21.77 48.40
N LEU A 6 -38.21 20.83 48.87
CA LEU A 6 -38.17 19.43 48.43
C LEU A 6 -38.77 19.23 47.02
N SER A 7 -39.80 19.99 46.66
CA SER A 7 -40.46 19.89 45.34
C SER A 7 -39.62 20.46 44.18
N ARG A 8 -38.66 21.36 44.44
CA ARG A 8 -37.73 21.86 43.39
C ARG A 8 -36.61 20.86 43.09
N ARG A 9 -36.15 20.07 44.07
CA ARG A 9 -35.09 19.05 43.86
C ARG A 9 -35.59 17.81 43.12
N LEU A 10 -36.87 17.47 43.27
CA LEU A 10 -37.46 16.28 42.63
C LEU A 10 -37.79 16.48 41.14
N ARG A 11 -37.89 17.73 40.65
CA ARG A 11 -38.16 18.05 39.23
C ARG A 11 -36.92 17.95 38.34
N TRP A 12 -35.73 17.90 38.93
CA TRP A 12 -34.45 17.83 38.21
C TRP A 12 -33.91 16.40 38.15
N ALA A 13 -34.37 15.52 39.05
CA ALA A 13 -34.03 14.10 39.06
C ALA A 13 -34.36 13.37 37.73
N PRO A 14 -35.54 13.54 37.10
CA PRO A 14 -35.81 12.91 35.81
C PRO A 14 -34.98 13.52 34.66
N MET A 15 -34.61 14.80 34.74
CA MET A 15 -33.83 15.48 33.70
C MET A 15 -32.35 15.07 33.74
N ILE A 16 -31.78 14.89 34.93
CA ILE A 16 -30.42 14.35 35.11
C ILE A 16 -30.35 12.87 34.72
N CYS A 17 -31.41 12.09 34.98
CA CYS A 17 -31.48 10.69 34.58
C CYS A 17 -31.56 10.52 33.04
N CYS A 18 -32.26 11.41 32.33
CA CYS A 18 -32.28 11.39 30.85
C CYS A 18 -30.94 11.78 30.20
N VAL A 19 -30.17 12.69 30.82
CA VAL A 19 -28.83 13.07 30.32
C VAL A 19 -27.81 11.95 30.53
N LEU A 20 -27.90 11.19 31.62
CA LEU A 20 -27.04 10.03 31.88
C LEU A 20 -27.34 8.84 30.96
N VAL A 21 -28.60 8.66 30.54
CA VAL A 21 -28.99 7.62 29.56
C VAL A 21 -28.64 8.01 28.12
N ALA A 22 -28.56 9.31 27.80
CA ALA A 22 -28.07 9.78 26.50
C ALA A 22 -26.54 9.61 26.33
N ALA A 23 -25.79 9.53 27.44
CA ALA A 23 -24.33 9.36 27.43
C ALA A 23 -23.89 7.89 27.22
N THR A 24 -24.78 6.91 27.34
CA THR A 24 -24.47 5.49 27.10
C THR A 24 -24.65 5.06 25.63
N GLY A 25 -24.97 6.00 24.73
CA GLY A 25 -25.17 5.74 23.30
C GLY A 25 -23.94 5.99 22.43
N CYS A 26 -22.87 6.59 22.95
CA CYS A 26 -21.58 6.57 22.26
C CYS A 26 -20.96 5.20 22.49
N ASP A 27 -20.75 4.45 21.41
CA ASP A 27 -20.05 3.17 21.46
C ASP A 27 -18.62 3.43 21.97
N LEU A 28 -18.43 3.23 23.28
CA LEU A 28 -17.15 3.43 23.95
C LEU A 28 -16.05 2.58 23.30
N THR A 29 -16.42 1.44 22.71
CA THR A 29 -15.55 0.56 21.92
C THR A 29 -15.06 1.27 20.66
N LYS A 30 -15.96 1.94 19.93
CA LYS A 30 -15.62 2.72 18.73
C LYS A 30 -14.74 3.92 19.06
N LEU A 31 -15.09 4.69 20.10
CA LEU A 31 -14.27 5.82 20.56
C LEU A 31 -12.86 5.38 20.98
N THR A 32 -12.76 4.25 21.70
CA THR A 32 -11.47 3.70 22.14
C THR A 32 -10.66 3.18 20.94
N ALA A 33 -11.32 2.52 19.99
CA ALA A 33 -10.70 2.09 18.74
C ALA A 33 -10.17 3.29 17.93
N GLU A 34 -10.98 4.34 17.73
CA GLU A 34 -10.56 5.57 17.03
C GLU A 34 -9.38 6.27 17.71
N SER A 35 -9.39 6.35 19.04
CA SER A 35 -8.27 6.94 19.80
C SER A 35 -6.98 6.12 19.69
N THR A 36 -7.09 4.80 19.60
CA THR A 36 -5.98 3.88 19.39
C THR A 36 -5.48 3.97 17.94
N ALA A 37 -6.40 4.10 16.99
CA ALA A 37 -6.11 4.22 15.56
C ALA A 37 -5.36 5.53 15.24
N GLY A 38 -5.76 6.67 15.82
CA GLY A 38 -5.02 7.93 15.70
C GLY A 38 -3.67 7.97 16.45
N LEU A 39 -3.41 7.03 17.35
CA LEU A 39 -2.06 6.82 17.89
C LEU A 39 -1.17 6.07 16.89
N PHE A 40 -1.71 5.03 16.25
CA PHE A 40 -0.99 4.27 15.23
C PHE A 40 -0.62 5.12 14.01
N GLU A 41 -1.53 5.97 13.54
CA GLU A 41 -1.26 6.90 12.45
C GLU A 41 -0.06 7.82 12.74
N ARG A 42 0.01 8.38 13.96
CA ARG A 42 1.16 9.21 14.39
C ARG A 42 2.44 8.41 14.62
N ALA A 43 2.32 7.11 14.88
CA ALA A 43 3.47 6.23 15.08
C ALA A 43 3.98 5.60 13.79
N ALA A 44 3.19 5.61 12.70
CA ALA A 44 3.52 5.00 11.43
C ALA A 44 4.88 5.44 10.84
N PRO A 45 5.27 6.74 10.90
CA PRO A 45 6.59 7.15 10.42
C PRO A 45 7.76 6.42 11.11
N GLY A 46 7.60 6.02 12.38
CA GLY A 46 8.64 5.29 13.10
C GLY A 46 8.95 3.90 12.52
N PHE A 47 8.01 3.30 11.79
CA PHE A 47 8.24 2.05 11.07
C PHE A 47 8.93 2.29 9.71
N GLU A 48 8.51 3.31 8.97
CA GLU A 48 9.15 3.69 7.69
C GLU A 48 10.59 4.19 7.89
N GLU A 49 10.87 4.84 9.01
CA GLU A 49 12.22 5.27 9.41
C GLU A 49 13.06 4.11 10.00
N TYR A 50 12.52 2.90 10.15
CA TYR A 50 13.21 1.84 10.86
C TYR A 50 14.46 1.38 10.10
N TRP A 51 15.56 1.21 10.82
CA TRP A 51 16.88 1.00 10.22
C TRP A 51 17.25 -0.48 10.04
N ASP A 52 16.61 -1.39 10.76
CA ASP A 52 16.91 -2.82 10.75
C ASP A 52 15.89 -3.56 9.89
N TYR A 53 16.29 -3.91 8.66
CA TYR A 53 15.44 -4.59 7.68
C TYR A 53 15.07 -6.01 8.11
N ASP A 54 16.01 -6.74 8.73
CA ASP A 54 15.80 -8.12 9.14
C ASP A 54 14.84 -8.17 10.34
N LEU A 55 15.09 -7.34 11.35
CA LEU A 55 14.23 -7.26 12.52
C LEU A 55 12.83 -6.76 12.16
N ALA A 56 12.70 -5.81 11.23
CA ALA A 56 11.40 -5.40 10.70
C ALA A 56 10.66 -6.59 10.07
N GLY A 57 11.34 -7.38 9.23
CA GLY A 57 10.76 -8.56 8.60
C GLY A 57 10.29 -9.64 9.57
N GLU A 58 11.02 -9.83 10.67
CA GLU A 58 10.64 -10.74 11.74
C GLU A 58 9.43 -10.23 12.55
N ALA A 59 9.29 -8.90 12.70
CA ALA A 59 8.26 -8.28 13.52
C ALA A 59 6.91 -8.12 12.80
N VAL A 60 6.91 -7.78 11.51
CA VAL A 60 5.69 -7.46 10.74
C VAL A 60 4.62 -8.56 10.78
N PRO A 61 4.94 -9.87 10.67
CA PRO A 61 3.92 -10.92 10.71
C PRO A 61 3.11 -10.93 12.01
N ALA A 62 3.76 -10.73 13.15
CA ALA A 62 3.09 -10.68 14.45
C ALA A 62 2.18 -9.45 14.54
N THR A 63 2.65 -8.30 14.05
CA THR A 63 1.87 -7.06 13.98
C THR A 63 0.63 -7.23 13.10
N ILE A 64 0.76 -7.84 11.92
CA ILE A 64 -0.37 -8.12 11.02
C ILE A 64 -1.44 -8.96 11.73
N VAL A 65 -1.04 -10.06 12.37
CA VAL A 65 -1.99 -10.95 13.07
C VAL A 65 -2.67 -10.23 14.24
N GLN A 66 -1.92 -9.40 14.98
CA GLN A 66 -2.49 -8.59 16.04
C GLN A 66 -3.53 -7.59 15.52
N LEU A 67 -3.20 -6.87 14.44
CA LEU A 67 -4.09 -5.88 13.83
C LEU A 67 -5.34 -6.54 13.21
N GLU A 68 -5.23 -7.73 12.59
CA GLU A 68 -6.40 -8.53 12.15
C GLU A 68 -7.34 -8.86 13.31
N GLY A 69 -6.78 -9.24 14.47
CA GLY A 69 -7.57 -9.49 15.67
C GLY A 69 -8.34 -8.27 16.15
N ILE A 70 -7.73 -7.08 16.07
CA ILE A 70 -8.36 -5.80 16.44
C ILE A 70 -9.38 -5.37 15.38
N LEU A 71 -9.10 -5.56 14.09
CA LEU A 71 -10.00 -5.24 12.99
C LEU A 71 -11.34 -5.96 13.15
N ARG A 72 -11.35 -7.18 13.69
CA ARG A 72 -12.61 -7.88 13.99
C ARG A 72 -13.51 -7.14 14.99
N VAL A 73 -12.94 -6.33 15.87
CA VAL A 73 -13.69 -5.50 16.84
C VAL A 73 -14.13 -4.18 16.22
N ALA A 74 -13.32 -3.61 15.32
CA ALA A 74 -13.59 -2.34 14.66
C ALA A 74 -13.38 -2.45 13.13
N PRO A 75 -14.29 -3.14 12.41
CA PRO A 75 -14.08 -3.54 11.01
C PRO A 75 -14.05 -2.36 10.02
N ASP A 76 -14.65 -1.24 10.40
CA ASP A 76 -14.78 -0.03 9.56
C ASP A 76 -13.86 1.10 10.04
N SER A 77 -12.85 0.78 10.85
CA SER A 77 -11.90 1.76 11.37
C SER A 77 -10.88 2.15 10.31
N ASP A 78 -10.98 3.38 9.81
CA ASP A 78 -10.13 3.91 8.74
C ASP A 78 -8.62 3.71 8.96
N PRO A 79 -8.03 4.01 10.14
CA PRO A 79 -6.60 3.85 10.31
C PRO A 79 -6.17 2.38 10.48
N LEU A 80 -7.07 1.48 10.94
CA LEU A 80 -6.78 0.05 10.98
C LEU A 80 -6.79 -0.55 9.58
N LEU A 81 -7.77 -0.18 8.75
CA LEU A 81 -7.84 -0.61 7.35
C LEU A 81 -6.59 -0.14 6.59
N THR A 82 -6.20 1.13 6.76
CA THR A 82 -5.02 1.73 6.15
C THR A 82 -3.73 1.04 6.58
N GLN A 83 -3.50 0.92 7.89
CA GLN A 83 -2.26 0.33 8.40
C GLN A 83 -2.16 -1.14 8.04
N LEU A 84 -3.27 -1.89 8.11
CA LEU A 84 -3.26 -3.31 7.81
C LEU A 84 -3.06 -3.57 6.31
N SER A 85 -3.69 -2.78 5.43
CA SER A 85 -3.47 -2.92 3.99
C SER A 85 -2.02 -2.63 3.61
N GLN A 86 -1.42 -1.59 4.19
CA GLN A 86 -0.01 -1.25 4.00
C GLN A 86 0.93 -2.34 4.54
N ALA A 87 0.64 -2.87 5.73
CA ALA A 87 1.45 -3.93 6.34
C ALA A 87 1.42 -5.22 5.50
N TYR A 88 0.24 -5.63 5.01
CA TYR A 88 0.13 -6.79 4.11
C TYR A 88 0.91 -6.58 2.81
N PHE A 89 0.74 -5.42 2.18
CA PHE A 89 1.47 -5.07 0.95
C PHE A 89 2.98 -5.05 1.19
N GLY A 90 3.43 -4.28 2.18
CA GLY A 90 4.84 -4.10 2.50
C GLY A 90 5.51 -5.41 2.91
N TYR A 91 4.82 -6.28 3.67
CA TYR A 91 5.38 -7.59 4.03
C TYR A 91 5.58 -8.50 2.81
N ALA A 92 4.57 -8.55 1.93
CA ALA A 92 4.65 -9.35 0.71
C ALA A 92 5.77 -8.83 -0.20
N TYR A 93 5.79 -7.53 -0.44
CA TYR A 93 6.75 -6.91 -1.35
C TYR A 93 8.18 -6.91 -0.81
N GLY A 94 8.34 -6.58 0.47
CA GLY A 94 9.63 -6.38 1.12
C GLY A 94 10.36 -7.68 1.42
N TRP A 95 9.64 -8.78 1.66
CA TRP A 95 10.25 -10.05 2.11
C TRP A 95 9.78 -11.26 1.31
N ILE A 96 8.47 -11.49 1.14
CA ILE A 96 7.98 -12.70 0.46
C ILE A 96 8.39 -12.72 -1.01
N ASP A 97 8.25 -11.60 -1.74
CA ASP A 97 8.63 -11.52 -3.15
C ASP A 97 10.15 -11.65 -3.33
N VAL A 98 10.95 -11.17 -2.36
CA VAL A 98 12.41 -11.36 -2.35
C VAL A 98 12.74 -12.85 -2.20
N ASP A 99 12.05 -13.56 -1.31
CA ASP A 99 12.18 -15.01 -1.16
C ASP A 99 11.77 -15.75 -2.43
N VAL A 100 10.69 -15.32 -3.10
CA VAL A 100 10.24 -15.89 -4.38
C VAL A 100 11.36 -15.76 -5.42
N GLU A 101 11.88 -14.55 -5.64
CA GLU A 101 12.92 -14.32 -6.65
C GLU A 101 14.22 -15.06 -6.30
N ALA A 102 14.62 -15.09 -5.03
CA ALA A 102 15.79 -15.86 -4.59
C ALA A 102 15.65 -17.36 -4.88
N LEU A 103 14.49 -17.95 -4.57
CA LEU A 103 14.22 -19.36 -4.85
C LEU A 103 14.18 -19.65 -6.36
N GLU A 104 13.66 -18.73 -7.17
CA GLU A 104 13.70 -18.83 -8.64
C GLU A 104 15.14 -18.85 -9.17
N PHE A 105 16.00 -17.93 -8.70
CA PHE A 105 17.41 -17.89 -9.08
C PHE A 105 18.20 -19.13 -8.64
N GLU A 106 17.77 -19.79 -7.56
CA GLU A 106 18.32 -21.08 -7.11
C GLU A 106 17.75 -22.29 -7.89
N GLY A 107 16.80 -22.08 -8.81
CA GLY A 107 16.13 -23.14 -9.56
C GLY A 107 15.11 -23.94 -8.73
N LYS A 108 14.72 -23.45 -7.55
CA LYS A 108 13.76 -24.08 -6.64
C LYS A 108 12.32 -23.63 -6.92
N TYR A 109 11.86 -23.85 -8.14
CA TYR A 109 10.57 -23.31 -8.61
C TYR A 109 9.35 -23.78 -7.81
N ASP A 110 9.35 -25.02 -7.29
CA ASP A 110 8.23 -25.53 -6.47
C ASP A 110 8.12 -24.78 -5.13
N GLU A 111 9.26 -24.47 -4.50
CA GLU A 111 9.31 -23.68 -3.27
C GLU A 111 8.95 -22.22 -3.53
N ALA A 112 9.46 -21.65 -4.64
CA ALA A 112 9.11 -20.30 -5.09
C ALA A 112 7.60 -20.17 -5.31
N ASP A 113 6.95 -21.19 -5.89
CA ASP A 113 5.52 -21.19 -6.14
C ASP A 113 4.67 -21.25 -4.86
N VAL A 114 5.17 -21.92 -3.81
CA VAL A 114 4.56 -21.85 -2.48
C VAL A 114 4.60 -20.42 -1.94
N GLN A 115 5.75 -19.73 -2.04
CA GLN A 115 5.86 -18.34 -1.57
C GLN A 115 5.06 -17.39 -2.46
N ARG A 116 4.99 -17.61 -3.77
CA ARG A 116 4.19 -16.78 -4.69
C ARG A 116 2.71 -16.83 -4.37
N ARG A 117 2.16 -18.01 -4.08
CA ARG A 117 0.76 -18.14 -3.58
C ARG A 117 0.55 -17.40 -2.26
N ARG A 118 1.56 -17.40 -1.38
CA ARG A 118 1.52 -16.65 -0.12
C ARG A 118 1.49 -15.15 -0.39
N ALA A 119 2.39 -14.62 -1.23
CA ALA A 119 2.41 -13.22 -1.65
C ALA A 119 1.07 -12.81 -2.29
N ARG A 120 0.55 -13.62 -3.22
CA ARG A 120 -0.78 -13.42 -3.84
C ARG A 120 -1.88 -13.27 -2.80
N THR A 121 -1.87 -14.07 -1.73
CA THR A 121 -2.86 -13.98 -0.65
C THR A 121 -2.72 -12.68 0.13
N MET A 122 -1.49 -12.24 0.44
CA MET A 122 -1.24 -10.99 1.15
C MET A 122 -1.68 -9.77 0.32
N TYR A 123 -1.34 -9.74 -0.97
CA TYR A 123 -1.77 -8.65 -1.86
C TYR A 123 -3.28 -8.63 -2.07
N LEU A 124 -3.93 -9.79 -2.20
CA LEU A 124 -5.39 -9.85 -2.27
C LEU A 124 -6.02 -9.30 -1.00
N ARG A 125 -5.50 -9.66 0.18
CA ARG A 125 -5.99 -9.14 1.45
C ARG A 125 -5.80 -7.63 1.55
N SER A 126 -4.65 -7.12 1.11
CA SER A 126 -4.39 -5.68 1.04
C SER A 126 -5.40 -4.97 0.12
N LYS A 127 -5.63 -5.50 -1.09
CA LYS A 127 -6.62 -4.99 -2.05
C LYS A 127 -8.02 -4.97 -1.42
N ASP A 128 -8.45 -6.06 -0.80
CA ASP A 128 -9.78 -6.16 -0.18
C ASP A 128 -9.97 -5.11 0.92
N LEU A 129 -8.95 -4.88 1.75
CA LEU A 129 -8.98 -3.86 2.80
C LEU A 129 -9.05 -2.44 2.21
N THR A 130 -8.28 -2.15 1.17
CA THR A 130 -8.33 -0.83 0.51
C THR A 130 -9.66 -0.58 -0.20
N MET A 131 -10.22 -1.59 -0.87
CA MET A 131 -11.51 -1.47 -1.55
C MET A 131 -12.67 -1.33 -0.56
N HIS A 132 -12.59 -2.05 0.58
CA HIS A 132 -13.54 -1.87 1.69
C HIS A 132 -13.47 -0.45 2.25
N ARG A 133 -12.26 0.06 2.50
CA ARG A 133 -12.04 1.44 2.95
C ARG A 133 -12.66 2.45 1.99
N ILE A 134 -12.40 2.31 0.69
CA ILE A 134 -12.99 3.18 -0.34
C ILE A 134 -14.53 3.12 -0.28
N ALA A 135 -15.12 1.92 -0.21
CA ALA A 135 -16.56 1.75 -0.19
C ALA A 135 -17.26 2.39 1.02
N LEU A 136 -16.54 2.58 2.14
CA LEU A 136 -17.04 3.28 3.32
C LEU A 136 -17.14 4.79 3.12
N VAL A 137 -16.23 5.37 2.32
CA VAL A 137 -16.17 6.83 2.07
C VAL A 137 -16.98 7.20 0.83
N HIS A 138 -16.79 6.45 -0.27
CA HIS A 138 -17.49 6.62 -1.53
C HIS A 138 -18.18 5.31 -1.94
N PRO A 139 -19.50 5.20 -1.71
CA PRO A 139 -20.27 4.04 -2.17
C PRO A 139 -20.19 3.88 -3.69
N GLY A 140 -20.25 2.63 -4.16
CA GLY A 140 -20.31 2.31 -5.60
C GLY A 140 -19.01 1.83 -6.23
N VAL A 141 -17.88 1.89 -5.50
CA VAL A 141 -16.57 1.42 -6.02
C VAL A 141 -16.60 -0.01 -6.58
N TYR A 142 -17.34 -0.92 -5.95
CA TYR A 142 -17.43 -2.31 -6.39
C TYR A 142 -18.23 -2.47 -7.69
N ASP A 143 -19.23 -1.63 -7.91
CA ASP A 143 -20.03 -1.66 -9.13
C ASP A 143 -19.26 -0.98 -10.26
N ALA A 144 -18.62 0.17 -9.98
CA ALA A 144 -17.72 0.85 -10.91
C ALA A 144 -16.57 -0.06 -11.36
N SER A 145 -15.96 -0.82 -10.44
CA SER A 145 -14.88 -1.76 -10.74
C SER A 145 -15.31 -3.03 -11.48
N LYS A 146 -16.61 -3.27 -11.65
CA LYS A 146 -17.17 -4.35 -12.50
C LYS A 146 -17.69 -3.84 -13.84
N GLY A 147 -17.85 -2.52 -13.96
CA GLY A 147 -18.27 -1.83 -15.17
C GLY A 147 -17.16 -1.79 -16.21
N SER A 148 -17.31 -0.91 -17.21
CA SER A 148 -16.20 -0.61 -18.13
C SER A 148 -15.13 0.25 -17.45
N ILE A 149 -13.95 0.32 -18.07
CA ILE A 149 -12.88 1.19 -17.54
C ILE A 149 -13.29 2.66 -17.53
N GLU A 150 -14.06 3.09 -18.52
CA GLU A 150 -14.60 4.46 -18.62
C GLU A 150 -15.62 4.76 -17.51
N GLU A 151 -16.41 3.76 -17.10
CA GLU A 151 -17.34 3.89 -15.98
C GLU A 151 -16.58 4.03 -14.65
N LEU A 152 -15.48 3.28 -14.47
CA LEU A 152 -14.61 3.45 -13.30
C LEU A 152 -13.95 4.84 -13.28
N GLU A 153 -13.37 5.27 -14.40
CA GLU A 153 -12.70 6.58 -14.52
C GLU A 153 -13.65 7.74 -14.22
N ALA A 154 -14.87 7.70 -14.76
CA ALA A 154 -15.89 8.70 -14.46
C ALA A 154 -16.30 8.70 -12.98
N TRP A 155 -16.43 7.52 -12.37
CA TRP A 155 -16.74 7.42 -10.94
C TRP A 155 -15.59 7.94 -10.06
N LEU A 156 -14.33 7.70 -10.44
CA LEU A 156 -13.16 8.23 -9.73
C LEU A 156 -13.12 9.76 -9.78
N GLU A 157 -13.36 10.35 -10.96
CA GLU A 157 -13.40 11.81 -11.14
C GLU A 157 -14.53 12.48 -10.36
N GLU A 158 -15.71 11.85 -10.29
CA GLU A 158 -16.84 12.37 -9.51
C GLU A 158 -16.61 12.22 -8.00
N SER A 159 -15.99 11.12 -7.57
CA SER A 159 -15.87 10.76 -6.15
C SER A 159 -14.69 11.41 -5.46
N PHE A 160 -13.56 11.58 -6.15
CA PHE A 160 -12.29 12.02 -5.54
C PHE A 160 -11.75 13.23 -6.26
N SER A 161 -11.59 14.33 -5.52
CA SER A 161 -11.22 15.62 -6.08
C SER A 161 -10.23 16.41 -5.21
N GLU A 162 -9.94 15.91 -4.01
CA GLU A 162 -9.03 16.54 -3.07
C GLU A 162 -7.67 15.84 -3.09
N GLU A 163 -6.59 16.60 -2.86
CA GLU A 163 -5.23 16.06 -2.70
C GLU A 163 -5.19 14.97 -1.60
N ALA A 164 -5.98 15.15 -0.53
CA ALA A 164 -6.10 14.21 0.59
C ALA A 164 -6.71 12.85 0.21
N ASP A 165 -7.31 12.72 -0.98
CA ASP A 165 -7.86 11.46 -1.49
C ASP A 165 -6.79 10.57 -2.13
N ALA A 166 -5.71 11.17 -2.64
CA ALA A 166 -4.63 10.47 -3.33
C ALA A 166 -4.09 9.24 -2.57
N PRO A 167 -3.85 9.30 -1.25
CA PRO A 167 -3.40 8.15 -0.47
C PRO A 167 -4.24 6.90 -0.63
N MET A 168 -5.57 7.04 -0.56
CA MET A 168 -6.48 5.90 -0.61
C MET A 168 -6.42 5.20 -1.97
N LEU A 169 -6.33 5.99 -3.03
CA LEU A 169 -6.31 5.54 -4.40
C LEU A 169 -4.97 4.90 -4.77
N LEU A 170 -3.85 5.49 -4.33
CA LEU A 170 -2.53 4.89 -4.56
C LEU A 170 -2.49 3.48 -3.98
N TRP A 171 -2.85 3.33 -2.71
CA TRP A 171 -2.74 2.03 -2.03
C TRP A 171 -3.70 0.99 -2.62
N ALA A 172 -4.90 1.39 -3.06
CA ALA A 172 -5.82 0.49 -3.75
C ALA A 172 -5.26 0.02 -5.10
N GLY A 173 -4.77 0.95 -5.92
CA GLY A 173 -4.18 0.63 -7.21
C GLY A 173 -2.90 -0.21 -7.09
N GLN A 174 -2.02 0.12 -6.14
CA GLN A 174 -0.80 -0.64 -5.87
C GLN A 174 -1.10 -2.06 -5.41
N ALA A 175 -1.99 -2.24 -4.43
CA ALA A 175 -2.36 -3.57 -3.93
C ALA A 175 -3.00 -4.43 -5.03
N TRP A 176 -3.86 -3.83 -5.86
CA TRP A 176 -4.45 -4.54 -6.99
C TRP A 176 -3.40 -4.92 -8.03
N GLY A 177 -2.54 -4.00 -8.46
CA GLY A 177 -1.50 -4.31 -9.43
C GLY A 177 -0.48 -5.33 -8.92
N ALA A 178 -0.12 -5.30 -7.63
CA ALA A 178 0.76 -6.30 -7.03
C ALA A 178 0.10 -7.68 -6.94
N TYR A 179 -1.21 -7.75 -6.62
CA TYR A 179 -1.98 -8.99 -6.72
C TYR A 179 -1.94 -9.56 -8.14
N ILE A 180 -2.14 -8.71 -9.16
CA ILE A 180 -2.07 -9.12 -10.57
C ILE A 180 -0.68 -9.63 -10.92
N ASN A 181 0.38 -8.92 -10.51
CA ASN A 181 1.75 -9.33 -10.76
C ASN A 181 2.10 -10.68 -10.12
N ALA A 182 1.59 -10.96 -8.92
CA ALA A 182 1.73 -12.25 -8.25
C ALA A 182 0.83 -13.36 -8.83
N ALA A 183 -0.16 -12.99 -9.66
CA ALA A 183 -1.15 -13.88 -10.27
C ALA A 183 -1.06 -13.86 -11.81
N LYS A 184 0.16 -13.74 -12.37
CA LYS A 184 0.40 -13.71 -13.82
C LYS A 184 -0.06 -14.96 -14.58
N ASP A 185 -0.28 -16.07 -13.87
CA ASP A 185 -0.87 -17.31 -14.37
C ASP A 185 -2.40 -17.26 -14.51
N ASP A 186 -3.04 -16.25 -13.93
CA ASP A 186 -4.49 -16.02 -13.95
C ASP A 186 -4.84 -14.91 -14.95
N MET A 187 -5.21 -15.31 -16.17
CA MET A 187 -5.54 -14.36 -17.25
C MET A 187 -6.74 -13.46 -16.93
N VAL A 188 -7.62 -13.87 -16.02
CA VAL A 188 -8.73 -13.01 -15.57
C VAL A 188 -8.17 -11.88 -14.70
N ALA A 189 -7.27 -12.19 -13.77
CA ALA A 189 -6.59 -11.16 -12.98
C ALA A 189 -5.76 -10.22 -13.87
N VAL A 190 -5.04 -10.74 -14.86
CA VAL A 190 -4.26 -9.92 -15.80
C VAL A 190 -5.13 -8.91 -16.56
N ALA A 191 -6.35 -9.30 -16.92
CA ALA A 191 -7.30 -8.41 -17.61
C ALA A 191 -7.74 -7.21 -16.74
N ASP A 192 -7.57 -7.28 -15.42
CA ASP A 192 -7.94 -6.22 -14.50
C ASP A 192 -6.86 -5.11 -14.37
N LEU A 193 -5.69 -5.26 -15.00
CA LEU A 193 -4.59 -4.29 -14.88
C LEU A 193 -4.99 -2.84 -15.21
N PRO A 194 -5.82 -2.56 -16.24
CA PRO A 194 -6.29 -1.20 -16.51
C PRO A 194 -7.00 -0.56 -15.32
N TYR A 195 -7.79 -1.31 -14.55
CA TYR A 195 -8.50 -0.79 -13.38
C TYR A 195 -7.52 -0.39 -12.27
N ALA A 196 -6.51 -1.23 -12.00
CA ALA A 196 -5.44 -0.88 -11.06
C ALA A 196 -4.70 0.39 -11.49
N LYS A 197 -4.40 0.54 -12.80
CA LYS A 197 -3.77 1.74 -13.37
C LYS A 197 -4.67 2.98 -13.23
N ALA A 198 -5.99 2.86 -13.39
CA ALA A 198 -6.92 3.98 -13.24
C ALA A 198 -6.88 4.58 -11.81
N PHE A 199 -6.88 3.73 -10.77
CA PHE A 199 -6.72 4.19 -9.39
C PHE A 199 -5.39 4.95 -9.18
N VAL A 200 -4.28 4.40 -9.68
CA VAL A 200 -2.96 5.05 -9.52
C VAL A 200 -2.85 6.34 -10.35
N LEU A 201 -3.38 6.36 -11.56
CA LEU A 201 -3.40 7.56 -12.40
C LEU A 201 -4.22 8.68 -11.77
N HIS A 202 -5.38 8.36 -11.18
CA HIS A 202 -6.17 9.35 -10.46
C HIS A 202 -5.44 9.84 -9.20
N SER A 203 -4.78 8.95 -8.46
CA SER A 203 -3.90 9.36 -7.35
C SER A 203 -2.80 10.33 -7.81
N ILE A 204 -2.12 10.06 -8.93
CA ILE A 204 -1.07 10.93 -9.48
C ILE A 204 -1.64 12.30 -9.88
N ALA A 205 -2.87 12.33 -10.41
CA ALA A 205 -3.52 13.57 -10.79
C ALA A 205 -3.85 14.46 -9.59
N LEU A 206 -4.16 13.86 -8.44
CA LEU A 206 -4.49 14.54 -7.19
C LEU A 206 -3.24 14.95 -6.40
N ASP A 207 -2.28 14.05 -6.22
CA ASP A 207 -0.98 14.32 -5.61
C ASP A 207 0.12 13.52 -6.35
N PRO A 208 0.88 14.16 -7.26
CA PRO A 208 1.92 13.49 -8.03
C PRO A 208 3.17 13.14 -7.21
N GLU A 209 3.35 13.72 -6.01
CA GLU A 209 4.53 13.52 -5.17
C GLU A 209 4.26 12.54 -4.02
N TYR A 210 2.99 12.19 -3.78
CA TYR A 210 2.57 11.31 -2.71
C TYR A 210 3.43 10.04 -2.59
N TYR A 211 3.79 9.71 -1.34
CA TYR A 211 4.59 8.54 -0.99
C TYR A 211 5.86 8.40 -1.83
N HIS A 212 6.59 9.51 -1.99
CA HIS A 212 7.82 9.59 -2.78
C HIS A 212 7.58 9.23 -4.26
N ALA A 213 6.55 9.83 -4.86
CA ALA A 213 6.18 9.62 -6.26
C ALA A 213 5.92 8.15 -6.63
N ALA A 214 5.49 7.32 -5.67
CA ALA A 214 5.37 5.88 -5.88
C ALA A 214 4.31 5.50 -6.93
N GLY A 215 3.36 6.40 -7.23
CA GLY A 215 2.44 6.23 -8.35
C GLY A 215 3.16 6.14 -9.69
N TYR A 216 4.16 7.00 -9.93
CA TYR A 216 4.96 6.94 -11.15
C TYR A 216 5.80 5.66 -11.23
N THR A 217 6.40 5.23 -10.12
CA THR A 217 7.13 3.95 -10.05
C THR A 217 6.23 2.76 -10.38
N PHE A 218 5.00 2.74 -9.83
CA PHE A 218 4.00 1.73 -10.17
C PHE A 218 3.69 1.74 -11.67
N MET A 219 3.43 2.90 -12.25
CA MET A 219 3.09 3.01 -13.68
C MET A 219 4.25 2.55 -14.57
N GLY A 220 5.50 2.81 -14.18
CA GLY A 220 6.68 2.29 -14.85
C GLY A 220 6.73 0.76 -14.83
N VAL A 221 6.55 0.15 -13.66
CA VAL A 221 6.54 -1.32 -13.51
C VAL A 221 5.39 -1.95 -14.29
N ALA A 222 4.17 -1.42 -14.14
CA ALA A 222 2.98 -1.95 -14.78
C ALA A 222 3.11 -1.91 -16.31
N THR A 223 3.55 -0.77 -16.86
CA THR A 223 3.70 -0.59 -18.31
C THR A 223 4.82 -1.46 -18.87
N ALA A 224 5.95 -1.59 -18.18
CA ALA A 224 7.05 -2.46 -18.62
C ALA A 224 6.71 -3.95 -18.56
N SER A 225 5.75 -4.34 -17.71
CA SER A 225 5.33 -5.74 -17.51
C SER A 225 4.24 -6.21 -18.46
N GLU A 226 3.70 -5.34 -19.31
CA GLU A 226 2.68 -5.70 -20.31
C GLU A 226 3.27 -6.54 -21.45
N LEU A 227 2.48 -7.45 -22.03
CA LEU A 227 2.93 -8.35 -23.11
C LEU A 227 3.43 -7.56 -24.35
N ALA A 228 2.80 -6.42 -24.62
CA ALA A 228 3.19 -5.48 -25.66
C ALA A 228 3.58 -4.14 -25.00
N ALA A 229 4.54 -4.21 -24.08
CA ALA A 229 5.00 -3.06 -23.31
C ALA A 229 5.46 -1.89 -24.20
N ASP A 230 4.92 -0.71 -23.94
CA ASP A 230 5.48 0.56 -24.41
C ASP A 230 6.63 0.94 -23.47
N LEU A 231 7.85 0.51 -23.82
CA LEU A 231 9.04 0.75 -23.02
C LEU A 231 9.40 2.25 -22.93
N ASP A 232 9.09 3.05 -23.95
CA ASP A 232 9.33 4.50 -23.88
C ASP A 232 8.40 5.15 -22.85
N ALA A 233 7.12 4.77 -22.84
CA ALA A 233 6.17 5.22 -21.83
C ALA A 233 6.58 4.74 -20.41
N ALA A 234 7.00 3.47 -20.27
CA ALA A 234 7.47 2.94 -19.00
C ALA A 234 8.69 3.71 -18.48
N LYS A 235 9.67 4.01 -19.36
CA LYS A 235 10.85 4.81 -19.02
C LYS A 235 10.46 6.19 -18.53
N ALA A 236 9.56 6.87 -19.25
CA ALA A 236 9.11 8.21 -18.89
C ALA A 236 8.47 8.27 -17.49
N TYR A 237 7.75 7.22 -17.09
CA TYR A 237 7.24 7.12 -15.71
C TYR A 237 8.35 6.97 -14.67
N PHE A 238 9.32 6.09 -14.90
CA PHE A 238 10.46 5.97 -13.98
C PHE A 238 11.29 7.26 -13.90
N GLU A 239 11.56 7.93 -15.02
CA GLU A 239 12.29 9.19 -15.06
C GLU A 239 11.56 10.31 -14.29
N LYS A 240 10.22 10.35 -14.35
CA LYS A 240 9.42 11.26 -13.51
C LYS A 240 9.60 10.97 -12.03
N ALA A 241 9.49 9.70 -11.61
CA ALA A 241 9.68 9.31 -10.21
C ALA A 241 11.11 9.66 -9.71
N LEU A 242 12.13 9.37 -10.53
CA LEU A 242 13.53 9.70 -10.22
C LEU A 242 13.74 11.21 -10.11
N GLY A 243 13.11 12.00 -10.97
CA GLY A 243 13.17 13.46 -10.93
C GLY A 243 12.52 14.05 -9.68
N VAL A 244 11.28 13.65 -9.38
CA VAL A 244 10.52 14.15 -8.21
C VAL A 244 11.22 13.81 -6.90
N THR A 245 11.76 12.61 -6.79
CA THR A 245 12.41 12.14 -5.54
C THR A 245 13.85 12.60 -5.41
N GLU A 246 14.37 13.35 -6.40
CA GLU A 246 15.79 13.67 -6.53
C GLU A 246 16.66 12.40 -6.40
N ARG A 247 16.13 11.27 -6.87
CA ARG A 247 16.71 9.92 -6.77
C ARG A 247 16.97 9.43 -5.35
N ARG A 248 16.36 10.02 -4.31
CA ARG A 248 16.55 9.60 -2.91
C ARG A 248 15.64 8.43 -2.48
N ALA A 249 14.58 8.15 -3.23
CA ALA A 249 13.69 7.01 -2.99
C ALA A 249 14.11 5.80 -3.86
N LEU A 250 15.01 4.98 -3.30
CA LEU A 250 15.79 3.94 -4.01
C LEU A 250 14.94 2.80 -4.59
N MET A 251 13.70 2.67 -4.12
CA MET A 251 12.75 1.72 -4.70
C MET A 251 12.49 2.01 -6.19
N THR A 252 12.60 3.26 -6.63
CA THR A 252 12.41 3.61 -8.05
C THR A 252 13.51 3.02 -8.92
N GLN A 253 14.77 3.19 -8.51
CA GLN A 253 15.94 2.69 -9.23
C GLN A 253 15.92 1.16 -9.34
N VAL A 254 15.68 0.46 -8.23
CA VAL A 254 15.71 -1.02 -8.24
C VAL A 254 14.58 -1.61 -9.07
N ASN A 255 13.39 -0.98 -9.09
CA ASN A 255 12.29 -1.40 -9.96
C ASN A 255 12.56 -1.05 -11.43
N MET A 256 13.14 0.11 -11.73
CA MET A 256 13.52 0.47 -13.09
C MET A 256 14.59 -0.50 -13.64
N ALA A 257 15.57 -0.87 -12.82
CA ALA A 257 16.56 -1.88 -13.19
C ALA A 257 15.88 -3.23 -13.51
N ARG A 258 15.04 -3.72 -12.60
CA ARG A 258 14.44 -5.06 -12.71
C ARG A 258 13.41 -5.20 -13.84
N TYR A 259 12.54 -4.21 -14.00
CA TYR A 259 11.37 -4.31 -14.88
C TYR A 259 11.58 -3.60 -16.21
N TYR A 260 12.31 -2.48 -16.24
CA TYR A 260 12.56 -1.75 -17.47
C TYR A 260 13.89 -2.16 -18.12
N ALA A 261 15.02 -2.03 -17.41
CA ALA A 261 16.34 -2.22 -18.01
C ALA A 261 16.55 -3.67 -18.50
N VAL A 262 16.11 -4.67 -17.72
CA VAL A 262 16.11 -6.08 -18.13
C VAL A 262 15.24 -6.30 -19.38
N GLN A 263 14.00 -5.80 -19.38
CA GLN A 263 13.08 -5.98 -20.51
C GLN A 263 13.57 -5.27 -21.78
N ALA A 264 14.27 -4.15 -21.63
CA ALA A 264 14.91 -3.41 -22.72
C ALA A 264 16.25 -4.03 -23.18
N GLY A 265 16.80 -5.00 -22.44
CA GLY A 265 18.16 -5.51 -22.67
C GLY A 265 19.27 -4.49 -22.39
N ASP A 266 18.98 -3.44 -21.60
CA ASP A 266 19.90 -2.35 -21.29
C ASP A 266 20.72 -2.66 -20.04
N ARG A 267 21.70 -3.55 -20.20
CA ARG A 267 22.61 -3.93 -19.12
C ARG A 267 23.39 -2.75 -18.52
N PRO A 268 23.93 -1.79 -19.30
CA PRO A 268 24.60 -0.62 -18.75
C PRO A 268 23.70 0.21 -17.81
N LEU A 269 22.45 0.46 -18.19
CA LEU A 269 21.50 1.16 -17.33
C LEU A 269 21.18 0.37 -16.06
N PHE A 270 21.02 -0.95 -16.17
CA PHE A 270 20.84 -1.82 -15.02
C PHE A 270 22.00 -1.66 -14.03
N ASP A 271 23.25 -1.79 -14.51
CA ASP A 271 24.44 -1.71 -13.66
C ASP A 271 24.56 -0.32 -13.00
N GLU A 272 24.23 0.76 -13.71
CA GLU A 272 24.20 2.14 -13.18
C GLU A 272 23.19 2.28 -12.03
N LEU A 273 21.94 1.86 -12.25
CA LEU A 273 20.86 1.98 -11.26
C LEU A 273 21.14 1.13 -10.01
N ILE A 274 21.66 -0.09 -10.19
CA ILE A 274 21.98 -0.98 -9.08
C ILE A 274 23.16 -0.44 -8.26
N ALA A 275 24.22 0.07 -8.91
CA ALA A 275 25.34 0.70 -8.22
C ALA A 275 24.87 1.90 -7.38
N GLU A 276 24.01 2.75 -7.94
CA GLU A 276 23.44 3.89 -7.21
C GLU A 276 22.72 3.46 -5.93
N VAL A 277 21.88 2.42 -6.00
CA VAL A 277 21.16 1.90 -4.82
C VAL A 277 22.14 1.38 -3.75
N LEU A 278 23.17 0.64 -4.15
CA LEU A 278 24.14 0.04 -3.23
C LEU A 278 25.05 1.09 -2.56
N GLU A 279 25.31 2.21 -3.24
CA GLU A 279 26.23 3.27 -2.78
C GLU A 279 25.56 4.43 -2.05
N ALA A 280 24.24 4.62 -2.18
CA ALA A 280 23.51 5.80 -1.70
C ALA A 280 23.67 6.09 -0.19
N GLY A 281 23.82 5.08 0.68
CA GLY A 281 23.78 5.27 2.13
C GLY A 281 22.35 5.58 2.63
N ASP A 282 22.21 6.48 3.62
CA ASP A 282 20.90 6.84 4.20
C ASP A 282 20.42 8.21 3.67
N VAL A 283 20.05 8.23 2.39
CA VAL A 283 19.69 9.47 1.64
C VAL A 283 18.29 10.00 1.92
N LEU A 284 17.43 9.19 2.53
CA LEU A 284 16.04 9.53 2.81
C LEU A 284 15.59 8.89 4.13
N PRO A 285 15.99 9.48 5.28
CA PRO A 285 15.68 8.96 6.62
C PRO A 285 14.22 8.56 6.85
N GLU A 286 13.28 9.35 6.33
CA GLU A 286 11.83 9.16 6.43
C GLU A 286 11.31 7.93 5.68
N ALA A 287 12.06 7.41 4.71
CA ALA A 287 11.75 6.21 3.94
C ALA A 287 12.86 5.15 4.07
N ARG A 288 13.59 5.18 5.20
CA ARG A 288 14.78 4.36 5.41
C ARG A 288 14.51 2.88 5.21
N LEU A 289 13.43 2.35 5.78
CA LEU A 289 13.09 0.95 5.66
C LEU A 289 12.87 0.57 4.19
N SER A 290 12.08 1.36 3.45
CA SER A 290 11.86 1.20 2.00
C SER A 290 13.17 1.20 1.22
N ASN A 291 14.09 2.12 1.51
CA ASN A 291 15.42 2.17 0.90
C ASN A 291 16.28 0.95 1.27
N ARG A 292 16.11 0.39 2.47
CA ARG A 292 16.77 -0.88 2.84
C ARG A 292 16.19 -2.08 2.11
N MET A 293 14.88 -2.10 1.85
CA MET A 293 14.27 -3.11 0.96
C MET A 293 14.86 -3.02 -0.46
N ALA A 294 15.01 -1.80 -0.99
CA ALA A 294 15.61 -1.58 -2.30
C ALA A 294 17.04 -2.15 -2.38
N ARG A 295 17.83 -1.91 -1.33
CA ARG A 295 19.19 -2.43 -1.22
C ARG A 295 19.22 -3.96 -1.17
N ALA A 296 18.36 -4.61 -0.39
CA ALA A 296 18.29 -6.07 -0.33
C ALA A 296 17.99 -6.68 -1.72
N ARG A 297 17.06 -6.07 -2.47
CA ARG A 297 16.77 -6.46 -3.87
C ARG A 297 17.96 -6.21 -4.80
N ALA A 298 18.65 -5.08 -4.67
CA ALA A 298 19.82 -4.76 -5.48
C ALA A 298 20.97 -5.75 -5.26
N GLU A 299 21.20 -6.17 -4.02
CA GLU A 299 22.16 -7.21 -3.65
C GLU A 299 21.78 -8.57 -4.29
N LEU A 300 20.49 -8.95 -4.21
CA LEU A 300 19.97 -10.16 -4.86
C LEU A 300 20.17 -10.14 -6.39
N TYR A 301 19.86 -9.02 -7.05
CA TYR A 301 19.96 -8.91 -8.50
C TYR A 301 21.42 -8.87 -8.98
N THR A 302 22.32 -8.26 -8.21
CA THR A 302 23.76 -8.27 -8.51
C THR A 302 24.31 -9.69 -8.49
N ALA A 303 23.92 -10.48 -7.48
CA ALA A 303 24.36 -11.86 -7.35
C ALA A 303 23.86 -12.78 -8.48
N ASN A 304 22.77 -12.41 -9.15
CA ASN A 304 22.08 -13.24 -10.14
C ASN A 304 21.94 -12.58 -11.52
N VAL A 305 22.76 -11.58 -11.80
CA VAL A 305 22.59 -10.71 -12.97
C VAL A 305 22.67 -11.45 -14.31
N ASP A 306 23.50 -12.49 -14.40
CA ASP A 306 23.62 -13.31 -15.62
C ASP A 306 22.38 -14.16 -15.90
N GLN A 307 21.51 -14.37 -14.90
CA GLN A 307 20.22 -15.04 -15.10
C GLN A 307 19.12 -14.06 -15.55
N LEU A 308 19.35 -12.75 -15.38
CA LEU A 308 18.42 -11.71 -15.77
C LEU A 308 18.56 -11.30 -17.25
N PHE A 309 19.70 -11.57 -17.89
CA PHE A 309 20.05 -11.12 -19.24
C PHE A 309 20.41 -12.26 -20.19
#